data_AF-A0A8B6UT09-F1
#
_entry.id   AF-A0A8B6UT09-F1
#
_cell.length_a   1.000
_cell.length_b   1.000
_cell.length_c   1.000
_cell.angle_alpha   90.00
_cell.angle_beta   90.00
_cell.angle_gamma   90.00
#
_symmetry.space_group_name_H-M   'P 1'
#
loop_
_entity.id
_entity.type
_entity.pdbx_description
1 polymer ?
#
loop_
_entity_poly.entity_id
_entity_poly.type
_entity_poly.pdbx_seq_one_letter_code
_entity_poly.pdbx_strand_id
1 'polypeptide(L)' 'MRGNNYFSMLLIALGLLCMMTGVSALLCFAAVGLTASILGVEDGWLQFLMAAPLTIMLVVYWMFKRWNYFKGLITGRTD' A
#
# COMPACT_ATOMS: atom_id res chain seq x y z
N MET A 1 24.73 -16.27 17.98
CA MET A 1 23.89 -15.06 17.88
C MET A 1 23.51 -14.66 16.44
N ARG A 2 23.66 -15.54 15.42
CA ARG A 2 23.48 -15.19 13.99
C ARG A 2 22.07 -15.48 13.42
N GLY A 3 21.25 -16.27 14.13
CA GLY A 3 19.89 -16.64 13.68
C GLY A 3 18.81 -15.57 13.92
N ASN A 4 19.05 -14.61 14.81
CA ASN A 4 18.05 -13.58 15.17
C ASN A 4 17.88 -12.50 14.09
N ASN A 5 18.91 -12.32 13.24
CA ASN A 5 18.94 -11.21 12.27
C ASN A 5 17.93 -11.41 11.13
N TYR A 6 17.70 -12.64 10.68
CA TYR A 6 16.71 -12.94 9.63
C TYR A 6 15.27 -12.75 10.14
N PHE A 7 15.01 -13.13 11.38
CA PHE A 7 13.70 -12.94 12.01
C PHE A 7 13.39 -11.45 12.23
N SER A 8 14.35 -10.67 12.73
CA SER A 8 14.22 -9.21 12.79
C SER A 8 14.03 -8.57 11.42
N MET A 9 14.75 -9.01 10.38
CA MET A 9 14.55 -8.51 9.01
C MET A 9 13.14 -8.79 8.49
N LEU A 10 12.61 -9.99 8.72
CA LEU A 10 11.24 -10.34 8.33
C LEU A 10 10.22 -9.46 9.05
N LEU A 11 10.36 -9.26 10.36
CA LEU A 11 9.46 -8.40 11.13
C LEU A 11 9.48 -6.95 10.65
N ILE A 12 10.66 -6.41 10.32
CA ILE A 12 10.80 -5.05 9.76
C ILE A 12 10.14 -4.95 8.39
N ALA A 13 10.35 -5.94 7.51
CA ALA A 13 9.72 -5.98 6.19
C ALA A 13 8.19 -6.07 6.29
N LEU A 14 7.68 -6.87 7.24
CA LEU A 14 6.25 -7.02 7.50
C LEU A 14 5.65 -5.73 8.08
N GLY A 15 6.36 -5.05 8.98
CA GLY A 15 5.97 -3.75 9.51
C GLY A 15 5.89 -2.67 8.43
N LEU A 16 6.89 -2.62 7.54
CA LEU A 16 6.89 -1.70 6.38
C LEU A 16 5.73 -2.00 5.43
N LEU A 17 5.44 -3.28 5.18
CA LEU A 17 4.28 -3.69 4.39
C LEU A 17 2.97 -3.24 5.03
N CYS A 18 2.83 -3.45 6.34
CA CYS A 18 1.64 -3.07 7.09
C CYS A 18 1.41 -1.55 7.09
N MET A 19 2.49 -0.75 7.18
CA MET A 19 2.39 0.69 7.03
C MET A 19 1.98 1.10 5.61
N MET A 20 2.54 0.47 4.57
CA MET A 20 2.17 0.79 3.18
C MET A 20 0.73 0.41 2.88
N THR A 21 0.25 -0.73 3.35
CA THR A 21 -1.15 -1.15 3.20
C THR A 21 -2.09 -0.20 3.95
N GLY A 22 -1.73 0.20 5.18
CA GLY A 22 -2.49 1.17 5.96
C GLY A 22 -2.61 2.54 5.28
N VAL A 23 -1.50 3.11 4.81
CA VAL A 23 -1.50 4.41 4.09
C VAL A 23 -2.31 4.32 2.80
N SER A 24 -2.18 3.22 2.06
CA SER A 24 -2.93 2.99 0.82
C SER A 24 -4.44 2.88 1.09
N ALA A 25 -4.82 2.15 2.14
CA ALA A 25 -6.21 2.03 2.55
C ALA A 25 -6.81 3.39 2.92
N LEU A 26 -6.12 4.19 3.75
CA LEU A 26 -6.58 5.52 4.13
C LEU A 26 -6.81 6.43 2.91
N LEU A 27 -5.87 6.44 1.96
CA LEU A 27 -6.02 7.21 0.72
C LEU A 27 -7.21 6.74 -0.13
N CYS A 28 -7.40 5.43 -0.27
CA CYS A 28 -8.51 4.88 -1.03
C CYS A 28 -9.86 5.13 -0.36
N PHE A 29 -9.96 4.97 0.96
CA PHE A 29 -11.19 5.30 1.71
C PHE A 29 -11.50 6.80 1.65
N ALA A 30 -10.50 7.67 1.71
CA ALA A 30 -10.70 9.10 1.54
C ALA A 30 -11.20 9.44 0.12
N ALA A 31 -10.60 8.85 -0.91
CA ALA A 31 -11.00 9.08 -2.30
C ALA A 31 -12.41 8.54 -2.60
N VAL A 32 -12.73 7.34 -2.10
CA VAL A 32 -14.07 6.75 -2.25
C VAL A 32 -15.10 7.51 -1.43
N GLY A 33 -14.78 7.93 -0.21
CA GLY A 33 -15.66 8.78 0.60
C GLY A 33 -15.98 10.11 -0.08
N LEU A 34 -14.99 10.74 -0.70
CA LEU A 34 -15.19 11.97 -1.48
C LEU A 34 -16.03 11.75 -2.75
N THR A 35 -15.85 10.64 -3.45
CA THR A 35 -16.68 10.34 -4.64
C THR A 35 -18.09 9.91 -4.28
N ALA A 36 -18.25 9.16 -3.19
CA ALA A 36 -19.55 8.75 -2.67
C ALA A 36 -20.38 9.95 -2.18
N SER A 37 -19.74 10.94 -1.55
CA SER A 37 -20.43 12.18 -1.14
C SER A 37 -20.87 13.03 -2.34
N ILE A 38 -20.08 13.07 -3.42
CA ILE A 38 -20.45 13.75 -4.67
C ILE A 38 -21.62 13.03 -5.37
N LEU A 39 -21.63 11.70 -5.33
CA LEU A 39 -22.65 10.87 -6.00
C LEU A 39 -23.90 10.62 -5.13
N GLY A 40 -23.92 11.08 -3.88
CA GLY A 40 -25.03 10.85 -2.95
C GLY A 40 -25.19 9.39 -2.51
N VAL A 41 -24.11 8.60 -2.53
CA VAL A 41 -24.13 7.19 -2.12
C VAL A 41 -23.93 7.10 -0.60
N GLU A 42 -25.03 6.92 0.13
CA GLU A 42 -25.03 6.81 1.60
C GLU A 42 -24.71 5.40 2.11
N ASP A 43 -24.76 4.39 1.23
CA ASP A 43 -24.54 2.99 1.61
C ASP A 43 -23.06 2.70 1.86
N GLY A 44 -22.67 2.68 3.14
CA GLY A 44 -21.28 2.44 3.56
C GLY A 44 -20.71 1.08 3.11
N TRP A 45 -21.57 0.08 2.89
CA TRP A 45 -21.15 -1.21 2.32
C TRP A 45 -20.63 -1.06 0.88
N LEU A 46 -21.30 -0.23 0.08
CA LEU A 46 -20.95 0.02 -1.31
C LEU A 46 -19.62 0.79 -1.41
N GLN A 47 -19.40 1.72 -0.48
CA GLN A 47 -18.13 2.43 -0.32
C GLN A 47 -16.99 1.46 0.02
N PHE A 48 -17.21 0.51 0.94
CA PHE A 48 -16.20 -0.51 1.28
C PHE A 48 -15.88 -1.42 0.08
N LEU A 49 -16.91 -1.84 -0.65
CA LEU A 49 -16.77 -2.69 -1.85
C LEU A 49 -15.97 -1.99 -2.96
N MET A 50 -16.08 -0.67 -3.09
CA MET A 50 -15.29 0.12 -4.05
C MET A 50 -13.87 0.40 -3.55
N ALA A 51 -13.70 0.71 -2.26
CA ALA A 51 -12.40 1.06 -1.68
C ALA A 51 -11.45 -0.13 -1.57
N ALA A 52 -11.97 -1.33 -1.29
CA ALA A 52 -11.17 -2.55 -1.13
C ALA A 52 -10.32 -2.91 -2.39
N PRO A 53 -10.89 -3.05 -3.61
CA PRO A 53 -10.11 -3.35 -4.80
C PRO A 53 -9.14 -2.22 -5.17
N LEU A 54 -9.53 -0.96 -4.97
CA LEU A 54 -8.67 0.20 -5.17
C LEU A 54 -7.45 0.15 -4.24
N THR A 55 -7.65 -0.20 -2.97
CA THR A 55 -6.58 -0.35 -1.99
C THR A 55 -5.59 -1.42 -2.43
N ILE A 56 -6.08 -2.58 -2.88
CA ILE A 56 -5.23 -3.69 -3.36
C ILE A 56 -4.42 -3.24 -4.58
N MET A 57 -5.05 -2.61 -5.57
CA MET A 57 -4.34 -2.10 -6.75
C MET A 57 -3.28 -1.08 -6.39
N LEU A 58 -3.56 -0.17 -5.46
CA LEU A 58 -2.62 0.84 -5.01
C LEU A 58 -1.43 0.18 -4.30
N VAL A 59 -1.68 -0.74 -3.38
CA VAL A 59 -0.63 -1.49 -2.67
C VAL A 59 0.29 -2.22 -3.65
N VAL A 60 -0.29 -2.91 -4.64
CA VAL A 60 0.47 -3.61 -5.68
C VAL A 60 1.29 -2.62 -6.50
N TYR A 61 0.70 -1.49 -6.93
CA TYR A 61 1.40 -0.43 -7.64
C TYR A 61 2.59 0.10 -6.84
N TRP A 62 2.41 0.38 -5.55
CA TRP A 62 3.47 0.85 -4.66
C TRP A 62 4.57 -0.19 -4.49
N MET A 63 4.23 -1.49 -4.37
CA MET A 63 5.21 -2.57 -4.35
C MET A 63 6.05 -2.59 -5.62
N PHE A 64 5.42 -2.56 -6.81
CA PHE A 64 6.13 -2.56 -8.09
C PHE A 64 6.98 -1.31 -8.29
N LYS A 65 6.45 -0.12 -7.95
CA LYS A 65 7.19 1.14 -8.05
C LYS A 65 8.41 1.15 -7.13
N ARG A 66 8.24 0.71 -5.88
CA ARG A 66 9.35 0.60 -4.90
C ARG A 66 10.37 -0.46 -5.31
N TRP A 67 9.94 -1.54 -5.93
CA TRP A 67 10.83 -2.53 -6.54
C TRP A 67 11.69 -1.93 -7.66
N ASN A 68 11.12 -1.06 -8.50
CA ASN A 68 11.90 -0.32 -9.51
C ASN A 68 12.91 0.64 -8.87
N TYR A 69 12.58 1.32 -7.76
CA TYR A 69 13.55 2.12 -7.00
C TYR A 69 14.68 1.27 -6.41
N PHE A 70 14.36 0.10 -5.84
CA PHE A 70 15.38 -0.84 -5.34
C PHE A 70 16.26 -1.38 -6.46
N LYS A 71 15.69 -1.70 -7.63
CA LYS A 71 16.47 -2.04 -8.82
C LYS A 71 17.38 -0.87 -9.22
N GLY A 72 16.88 0.36 -9.27
CA GLY A 72 17.69 1.54 -9.60
C GLY A 72 18.90 1.70 -8.68
N LEU A 73 18.70 1.52 -7.37
CA LEU A 73 19.76 1.54 -6.35
C LEU A 73 20.78 0.39 -6.50
N ILE A 74 20.31 -0.83 -6.76
CA ILE A 74 21.18 -2.02 -6.91
C ILE A 74 21.95 -1.98 -8.25
N THR A 75 21.32 -1.46 -9.29
CA THR A 75 21.92 -1.39 -10.64
C THR A 75 22.80 -0.14 -10.82
N GLY A 76 22.92 0.71 -9.79
CA GLY A 76 23.80 1.89 -9.79
C GLY A 76 23.45 2.94 -10.86
N ARG A 77 22.24 2.90 -11.42
CA ARG A 77 21.79 3.89 -12.40
C ARG A 77 21.13 5.05 -11.68
N THR A 78 21.97 5.97 -11.20
CA THR A 78 21.68 7.40 -11.15
C THR A 78 21.39 7.86 -12.58
N ASP A 79 20.12 8.15 -12.87
CA ASP A 79 19.79 9.23 -13.82
C ASP A 79 19.69 10.53 -13.02
#